data_AF-A0A5C6C4B4-F1
#
_entry.id   AF-A0A5C6C4B4-F1
#
_cell.length_a   1.000
_cell.length_b   1.000
_cell.length_c   1.000
_cell.angle_alpha   90.00
_cell.angle_beta   90.00
_cell.angle_gamma   90.00
#
_symmetry.space_group_name_H-M   'P 1'
#
loop_
_entity.id
_entity.type
_entity.pdbx_description
1 polymer ?
#
loop_
_entity_poly.entity_id
_entity_poly.type
_entity_poly.pdbx_seq_one_letter_code
_entity_poly.pdbx_strand_id
1 'polypeptide(L)'
;MKTLLSIALLLSLVTAVPAAEPSIPVIFDTDIDTDCDDIGAVACLHAMADTGEIEILATTVSSNFAYSAPCLDALNRYYGRPTLPLGVPKREGASVERGSKYARQLAERFPSRFTTNDDAPPAVTVLRTALAAADDNSVRLVTVGYLTNVADLLRSPADEASPLSGMDLVEQKISHFVVMGGRYPEHLDPGKFGNFKPDPESAVYVANNWPGTIHFSGLGEDVGTGRDRSKLDAGNPLRVGYDLFLGDQPTRSSWDQVALLYTVRPDAPYWIVETKGGNHLFPNGTNRWVDEDKHDHRLISFADGQRSEVQAEIERLMTAEARSKHILIVIGPSTHPPGSHEVAAGGRLMAHCLEHADNLNGIKATVVQGWPDDDELLAGADSIVFIGDTFPPHRLPETQQILARIERMMQRGCGIVCVHYATALLGHDVAPDGAHPLLEWMGGYFANKTCPHHPGIARVYQAATIERAAPQHPISRGWSEFTLHDEPYINNYFGKNNNQLAANVTALATSMLPPEEPQEEIVAWCVQREHGRGFGIVMPHFYRNWSNDDLRRFILNGIVWTANGEVPAAGVSTTPPDLATFKPAAVQPRQ
;
A
#
# COMPACT_ATOMS: atom_id res chain seq x y z
N MET A 1 52.24 28.68 43.03
CA MET A 1 51.75 27.30 43.26
C MET A 1 50.42 27.15 42.55
N LYS A 2 50.25 26.04 41.83
CA LYS A 2 49.26 25.82 40.77
C LYS A 2 47.86 25.55 41.33
N THR A 3 46.85 26.21 40.79
CA THR A 3 45.43 25.86 40.99
C THR A 3 45.01 24.96 39.83
N LEU A 4 44.61 23.73 40.12
CA LEU A 4 44.16 22.72 39.15
C LEU A 4 42.67 22.94 38.82
N LEU A 5 42.38 23.21 37.55
CA LEU A 5 41.05 23.18 36.96
C LEU A 5 40.72 21.71 36.63
N SER A 6 39.64 21.17 37.20
CA SER A 6 39.09 19.87 36.78
C SER A 6 37.97 20.11 35.78
N ILE A 7 38.18 19.71 34.52
CA ILE A 7 37.16 19.68 33.48
C ILE A 7 36.41 18.36 33.62
N ALA A 8 35.13 18.42 33.96
CA ALA A 8 34.23 17.28 33.94
C ALA A 8 33.73 17.08 32.49
N LEU A 9 34.17 16.00 31.86
CA LEU A 9 33.71 15.56 30.55
C LEU A 9 32.37 14.82 30.72
N LEU A 10 31.24 15.46 30.41
CA LEU A 10 29.96 14.78 30.28
C LEU A 10 29.98 13.95 28.99
N LEU A 11 30.14 12.63 29.09
CA LEU A 11 29.77 11.71 28.03
C LEU A 11 28.25 11.58 28.02
N SER A 12 27.59 12.15 27.01
CA SER A 12 26.22 11.83 26.67
C SER A 12 26.16 10.40 26.14
N LEU A 13 25.56 9.48 26.90
CA LEU A 13 25.17 8.17 26.41
C LEU A 13 24.09 8.38 25.33
N VAL A 14 24.47 8.30 24.06
CA VAL A 14 23.51 8.10 22.97
C VAL A 14 23.08 6.65 23.07
N THR A 15 21.90 6.40 23.62
CA THR A 15 21.24 5.09 23.51
C THR A 15 20.87 4.91 22.04
N ALA A 16 21.62 4.09 21.32
CA ALA A 16 21.23 3.65 19.99
C ALA A 16 19.89 2.93 20.13
N VAL A 17 18.84 3.51 19.54
CA VAL A 17 17.54 2.86 19.40
C VAL A 17 17.76 1.62 18.54
N PRO A 18 17.31 0.42 18.97
CA PRO A 18 17.37 -0.75 18.10
C PRO A 18 16.60 -0.43 16.81
N ALA A 19 17.26 -0.59 15.67
CA ALA A 19 16.58 -0.50 14.39
C ALA A 19 15.45 -1.54 14.38
N ALA A 20 14.27 -1.17 13.88
CA ALA A 20 13.21 -2.14 13.59
C ALA A 20 13.82 -3.26 12.73
N GLU A 21 13.55 -4.52 13.09
CA GLU A 21 14.05 -5.64 12.27
C GLU A 21 13.56 -5.46 10.83
N PRO A 22 14.44 -5.66 9.83
CA PRO A 22 14.03 -5.52 8.44
C PRO A 22 12.95 -6.55 8.11
N SER A 23 11.90 -6.10 7.45
CA SER A 23 10.80 -6.95 6.98
C SER A 23 11.33 -8.01 6.03
N ILE A 24 10.80 -9.24 6.13
CA ILE A 24 11.22 -10.36 5.27
C ILE A 24 10.66 -10.14 3.86
N PRO A 25 11.49 -10.05 2.80
CA PRO A 25 10.98 -9.88 1.44
C PRO A 25 10.37 -11.20 0.93
N VAL A 26 9.09 -11.17 0.56
CA VAL A 26 8.31 -12.36 0.14
C VAL A 26 7.75 -12.18 -1.27
N ILE A 27 7.88 -13.23 -2.08
CA ILE A 27 7.16 -13.40 -3.34
C ILE A 27 6.14 -14.53 -3.15
N PHE A 28 4.88 -14.26 -3.52
CA PHE A 28 3.77 -15.18 -3.36
C PHE A 28 3.16 -15.57 -4.71
N ASP A 29 3.28 -16.84 -5.11
CA ASP A 29 2.69 -17.40 -6.33
C ASP A 29 1.50 -18.31 -6.00
N THR A 30 0.35 -18.09 -6.63
CA THR A 30 -0.94 -18.73 -6.30
C THR A 30 -1.72 -19.04 -7.58
N ASP A 31 -2.56 -20.08 -7.62
CA ASP A 31 -3.46 -20.26 -8.76
C ASP A 31 -4.78 -19.50 -8.59
N ILE A 32 -5.20 -19.20 -7.35
CA ILE A 32 -6.39 -18.43 -6.95
C ILE A 32 -7.56 -18.61 -7.91
N ASP A 33 -7.90 -19.87 -8.11
CA ASP A 33 -8.89 -20.35 -9.06
C ASP A 33 -9.72 -21.45 -8.39
N THR A 34 -9.06 -22.51 -7.94
CA THR A 34 -9.77 -23.78 -7.67
C THR A 34 -10.36 -23.90 -6.28
N ASP A 35 -9.60 -23.63 -5.24
CA ASP A 35 -10.02 -23.75 -3.84
C ASP A 35 -9.96 -22.38 -3.15
N CYS A 36 -10.72 -22.19 -2.08
CA CYS A 36 -10.76 -20.89 -1.41
C CYS A 36 -9.60 -20.67 -0.44
N ASP A 37 -8.77 -21.68 -0.18
CA ASP A 37 -7.63 -21.53 0.70
C ASP A 37 -6.55 -20.59 0.14
N ASP A 38 -6.46 -20.40 -1.18
CA ASP A 38 -5.72 -19.31 -1.82
C ASP A 38 -6.11 -17.94 -1.22
N ILE A 39 -7.42 -17.67 -1.09
CA ILE A 39 -7.94 -16.40 -0.54
C ILE A 39 -7.52 -16.26 0.92
N GLY A 40 -7.56 -17.36 1.67
CA GLY A 40 -7.11 -17.39 3.06
C GLY A 40 -5.60 -17.13 3.17
N ALA A 41 -4.80 -17.67 2.26
CA ALA A 41 -3.37 -17.43 2.20
C ALA A 41 -3.06 -15.98 1.85
N VAL A 42 -3.77 -15.37 0.90
CA VAL A 42 -3.66 -13.93 0.60
C VAL A 42 -4.00 -13.07 1.82
N ALA A 43 -5.06 -13.40 2.58
CA ALA A 43 -5.37 -12.68 3.81
C ALA A 43 -4.27 -12.81 4.87
N CYS A 44 -3.73 -14.01 5.08
CA CYS A 44 -2.58 -14.23 5.97
C CYS A 44 -1.35 -13.42 5.53
N LEU A 45 -1.06 -13.40 4.22
CA LEU A 45 0.05 -12.66 3.63
C LEU A 45 -0.06 -11.17 3.96
N HIS A 46 -1.24 -10.58 3.76
CA HIS A 46 -1.48 -9.19 4.08
C HIS A 46 -1.47 -8.90 5.58
N ALA A 47 -2.00 -9.78 6.41
CA ALA A 47 -1.96 -9.61 7.86
C ALA A 47 -0.51 -9.58 8.39
N MET A 48 0.37 -10.45 7.91
CA MET A 48 1.79 -10.43 8.25
C MET A 48 2.50 -9.18 7.72
N ALA A 49 2.12 -8.72 6.53
CA ALA A 49 2.68 -7.51 5.96
C ALA A 49 2.19 -6.24 6.69
N ASP A 50 0.97 -6.24 7.21
CA ASP A 50 0.40 -5.14 7.99
C ASP A 50 1.07 -4.97 9.36
N THR A 51 1.59 -6.06 9.94
CA THR A 51 2.42 -6.05 11.16
C THR A 51 3.89 -5.75 10.90
N GLY A 52 4.30 -5.59 9.64
CA GLY A 52 5.69 -5.35 9.26
C GLY A 52 6.59 -6.59 9.33
N GLU A 53 6.03 -7.78 9.51
CA GLU A 53 6.80 -9.04 9.55
C GLU A 53 7.38 -9.37 8.16
N ILE A 54 6.62 -9.05 7.10
CA ILE A 54 7.03 -9.25 5.72
C ILE A 54 6.85 -7.99 4.88
N GLU A 55 7.63 -7.90 3.81
CA GLU A 55 7.39 -7.01 2.68
C GLU A 55 6.97 -7.89 1.49
N ILE A 56 5.81 -7.60 0.89
CA ILE A 56 5.37 -8.35 -0.30
C ILE A 56 6.00 -7.68 -1.52
N LEU A 57 6.97 -8.34 -2.15
CA LEU A 57 7.66 -7.81 -3.33
C LEU A 57 6.83 -7.97 -4.60
N ALA A 58 6.17 -9.12 -4.73
CA ALA A 58 5.33 -9.45 -5.87
C ALA A 58 4.33 -10.54 -5.53
N THR A 59 3.21 -10.52 -6.24
CA THR A 59 2.27 -11.63 -6.29
C THR A 59 2.15 -12.13 -7.72
N THR A 60 2.09 -13.44 -7.95
CA THR A 60 1.89 -13.99 -9.29
C THR A 60 0.76 -15.00 -9.28
N VAL A 61 0.00 -15.00 -10.38
CA VAL A 61 -1.02 -16.02 -10.62
C VAL A 61 -0.39 -17.09 -11.51
N SER A 62 -0.53 -18.37 -11.19
CA SER A 62 -0.05 -19.49 -12.02
C SER A 62 -1.16 -20.20 -12.82
N SER A 63 -2.41 -19.73 -12.73
CA SER A 63 -3.53 -20.16 -13.58
C SER A 63 -3.77 -19.23 -14.78
N ASN A 64 -4.29 -19.79 -15.88
CA ASN A 64 -4.82 -19.09 -17.05
C ASN A 64 -6.32 -18.77 -16.92
N PHE A 65 -6.97 -19.06 -15.78
CA PHE A 65 -8.37 -18.68 -15.61
C PHE A 65 -8.52 -17.16 -15.66
N ALA A 66 -9.38 -16.67 -16.56
CA ALA A 66 -9.46 -15.26 -16.92
C ALA A 66 -9.70 -14.32 -15.72
N TYR A 67 -10.27 -14.81 -14.61
CA TYR A 67 -10.60 -14.00 -13.44
C TYR A 67 -9.62 -14.14 -12.27
N SER A 68 -8.55 -14.94 -12.36
CA SER A 68 -7.62 -15.13 -11.25
C SER A 68 -6.79 -13.87 -10.94
N ALA A 69 -6.21 -13.22 -11.95
CA ALA A 69 -5.47 -11.97 -11.79
C ALA A 69 -6.34 -10.82 -11.28
N PRO A 70 -7.54 -10.56 -11.83
CA PRO A 70 -8.39 -9.50 -11.29
C PRO A 70 -8.90 -9.82 -9.87
N CYS A 71 -9.12 -11.10 -9.53
CA CYS A 71 -9.46 -11.54 -8.18
C CYS A 71 -8.33 -11.27 -7.18
N LEU A 72 -7.10 -11.67 -7.51
CA LEU A 72 -5.92 -11.41 -6.66
C LEU A 72 -5.65 -9.91 -6.53
N ASP A 73 -5.77 -9.15 -7.61
CA ASP A 73 -5.62 -7.69 -7.56
C ASP A 73 -6.68 -7.03 -6.68
N ALA A 74 -7.93 -7.49 -6.74
CA ALA A 74 -8.99 -6.99 -5.87
C ALA A 74 -8.69 -7.24 -4.38
N LEU A 75 -8.14 -8.40 -4.04
CA LEU A 75 -7.67 -8.69 -2.67
C LEU A 75 -6.50 -7.78 -2.28
N ASN A 76 -5.46 -7.69 -3.13
CA ASN A 76 -4.30 -6.82 -2.90
C ASN A 76 -4.71 -5.36 -2.64
N ARG A 77 -5.66 -4.85 -3.43
CA ARG A 77 -6.23 -3.51 -3.29
C ARG A 77 -7.03 -3.35 -2.01
N TYR A 78 -7.89 -4.32 -1.69
CA TYR A 78 -8.69 -4.31 -0.47
C TYR A 78 -7.80 -4.25 0.78
N TYR A 79 -6.72 -5.03 0.81
CA TYR A 79 -5.72 -5.00 1.88
C TYR A 79 -4.69 -3.87 1.73
N GLY A 80 -5.06 -2.78 1.04
CA GLY A 80 -4.34 -1.52 1.06
C GLY A 80 -3.05 -1.47 0.24
N ARG A 81 -2.84 -2.42 -0.70
CA ARG A 81 -1.66 -2.51 -1.58
C ARG A 81 -2.04 -2.44 -3.08
N PRO A 82 -2.65 -1.32 -3.54
CA PRO A 82 -3.24 -1.24 -4.86
C PRO A 82 -2.26 -1.17 -6.03
N THR A 83 -0.96 -1.02 -5.73
CA THR A 83 0.13 -0.95 -6.71
C THR A 83 1.03 -2.17 -6.66
N LEU A 84 0.72 -3.19 -5.84
CA LEU A 84 1.54 -4.38 -5.67
C LEU A 84 1.79 -5.04 -7.04
N PRO A 85 3.05 -5.36 -7.42
CA PRO A 85 3.33 -6.03 -8.68
C PRO A 85 2.56 -7.35 -8.79
N LEU A 86 1.88 -7.53 -9.92
CA LEU A 86 1.09 -8.72 -10.23
C LEU A 86 1.34 -9.16 -11.65
N GLY A 87 1.67 -10.44 -11.85
CA GLY A 87 1.84 -11.02 -13.18
C GLY A 87 1.19 -12.39 -13.35
N VAL A 88 1.01 -12.81 -14.61
CA VAL A 88 0.39 -14.08 -15.00
C VAL A 88 1.25 -14.86 -16.00
N PRO A 89 1.10 -16.19 -16.13
CA PRO A 89 1.72 -16.92 -17.23
C PRO A 89 1.19 -16.42 -18.58
N LYS A 90 2.07 -16.38 -19.59
CA LYS A 90 1.72 -16.04 -20.98
C LYS A 90 2.01 -17.17 -21.97
N ARG A 91 2.27 -18.37 -21.46
CA ARG A 91 2.53 -19.59 -22.25
C ARG A 91 1.22 -20.33 -22.54
N GLU A 92 1.04 -20.77 -23.78
CA GLU A 92 -0.05 -21.68 -24.15
C GLU A 92 0.03 -22.99 -23.34
N GLY A 93 -1.09 -23.43 -22.75
CA GLY A 93 -1.15 -24.67 -21.96
C GLY A 93 -0.68 -24.54 -20.51
N ALA A 94 -0.30 -23.34 -20.04
CA ALA A 94 0.19 -23.09 -18.67
C ALA A 94 -0.79 -23.45 -17.53
N SER A 95 -2.09 -23.58 -17.83
CA SER A 95 -3.07 -24.32 -17.03
C SER A 95 -4.36 -24.52 -17.84
N VAL A 96 -5.28 -25.34 -17.33
CA VAL A 96 -6.64 -25.53 -17.85
C VAL A 96 -7.60 -24.77 -16.95
N GLU A 97 -8.61 -24.10 -17.48
CA GLU A 97 -9.73 -23.57 -16.68
C GLU A 97 -10.35 -24.71 -15.86
N ARG A 98 -10.34 -24.59 -14.53
CA ARG A 98 -10.84 -25.63 -13.61
C ARG A 98 -12.14 -25.27 -12.91
N GLY A 99 -12.67 -24.07 -13.17
CA GLY A 99 -13.99 -23.61 -12.75
C GLY A 99 -14.01 -23.09 -11.31
N SER A 100 -13.52 -21.86 -11.11
CA SER A 100 -13.62 -21.18 -9.82
C SER A 100 -15.07 -20.92 -9.40
N LYS A 101 -15.34 -21.12 -8.11
CA LYS A 101 -16.62 -20.71 -7.48
C LYS A 101 -16.67 -19.24 -7.09
N TYR A 102 -15.51 -18.59 -6.94
CA TYR A 102 -15.42 -17.27 -6.31
C TYR A 102 -14.72 -16.22 -7.17
N ALA A 103 -13.68 -16.58 -7.94
CA ALA A 103 -12.75 -15.60 -8.49
C ALA A 103 -13.42 -14.58 -9.41
N ARG A 104 -14.34 -15.03 -10.28
CA ARG A 104 -15.15 -14.14 -11.11
C ARG A 104 -15.99 -13.17 -10.28
N GLN A 105 -16.68 -13.66 -9.25
CA GLN A 105 -17.56 -12.81 -8.44
C GLN A 105 -16.77 -11.80 -7.62
N LEU A 106 -15.60 -12.18 -7.10
CA LEU A 106 -14.70 -11.23 -6.43
C LEU A 106 -14.16 -10.18 -7.41
N ALA A 107 -13.70 -10.61 -8.59
CA ALA A 107 -13.23 -9.70 -9.64
C ALA A 107 -14.31 -8.71 -10.12
N GLU A 108 -15.57 -9.14 -10.19
CA GLU A 108 -16.69 -8.27 -10.61
C GLU A 108 -17.23 -7.39 -9.46
N ARG A 109 -17.11 -7.83 -8.20
CA ARG A 109 -17.66 -7.13 -7.02
C ARG A 109 -16.71 -6.09 -6.43
N PHE A 110 -15.40 -6.28 -6.57
CA PHE A 110 -14.38 -5.44 -5.96
C PHE A 110 -13.54 -4.73 -7.02
N PRO A 111 -13.02 -3.50 -6.75
CA PRO A 111 -12.19 -2.78 -7.70
C PRO A 111 -10.92 -3.55 -8.05
N SER A 112 -10.59 -3.59 -9.35
CA SER A 112 -9.38 -4.22 -9.89
C SER A 112 -8.79 -3.37 -11.02
N ARG A 113 -7.46 -3.45 -11.19
CA ARG A 113 -6.71 -2.88 -12.33
C ARG A 113 -6.94 -3.67 -13.62
N PHE A 114 -7.27 -4.95 -13.49
CA PHE A 114 -7.40 -5.88 -14.60
C PHE A 114 -8.87 -6.24 -14.80
N THR A 115 -9.28 -6.44 -16.05
CA THR A 115 -10.58 -7.04 -16.37
C THR A 115 -10.43 -8.55 -16.51
N THR A 116 -9.31 -8.99 -17.08
CA THR A 116 -8.95 -10.40 -17.26
C THR A 116 -7.45 -10.63 -17.02
N ASN A 117 -7.03 -11.89 -16.90
CA ASN A 117 -5.60 -12.26 -16.86
C ASN A 117 -4.79 -11.71 -18.04
N ASP A 118 -5.40 -11.51 -19.21
CA ASP A 118 -4.69 -11.00 -20.39
C ASP A 118 -4.18 -9.58 -20.19
N ASP A 119 -4.85 -8.78 -19.36
CA ASP A 119 -4.47 -7.39 -19.05
C ASP A 119 -3.24 -7.29 -18.14
N ALA A 120 -2.92 -8.35 -17.39
CA ALA A 120 -1.78 -8.38 -16.48
C ALA A 120 -0.46 -8.66 -17.22
N PRO A 121 0.68 -8.10 -16.76
CA PRO A 121 1.98 -8.36 -17.36
C PRO A 121 2.43 -9.82 -17.20
N PRO A 122 3.45 -10.27 -17.96
CA PRO A 122 4.03 -11.61 -17.77
C PRO A 122 4.60 -11.80 -16.37
N ALA A 123 4.28 -12.92 -15.72
CA ALA A 123 4.78 -13.29 -14.39
C ALA A 123 6.31 -13.30 -14.34
N VAL A 124 6.97 -13.83 -15.38
CA VAL A 124 8.45 -13.82 -15.47
C VAL A 124 9.02 -12.41 -15.38
N THR A 125 8.43 -11.43 -16.06
CA THR A 125 8.88 -10.03 -16.01
C THR A 125 8.73 -9.45 -14.60
N VAL A 126 7.61 -9.72 -13.95
CA VAL A 126 7.34 -9.28 -12.57
C VAL A 126 8.34 -9.92 -11.58
N LEU A 127 8.53 -11.24 -11.66
CA LEU A 127 9.46 -11.98 -10.81
C LEU A 127 10.90 -11.50 -10.98
N ARG A 128 11.37 -11.34 -12.22
CA ARG A 128 12.73 -10.86 -12.50
C ARG A 128 12.96 -9.44 -11.99
N THR A 129 11.99 -8.54 -12.19
CA THR A 129 12.06 -7.17 -11.68
C THR A 129 12.15 -7.14 -10.15
N ALA A 130 11.30 -7.90 -9.47
CA ALA A 130 11.30 -7.99 -8.01
C ALA A 130 12.62 -8.56 -7.47
N LEU A 131 13.13 -9.65 -8.06
CA LEU A 131 14.38 -10.28 -7.64
C LEU A 131 15.60 -9.40 -7.94
N ALA A 132 15.63 -8.71 -9.09
CA ALA A 132 16.73 -7.83 -9.44
C ALA A 132 16.90 -6.65 -8.47
N ALA A 133 15.79 -6.12 -7.95
CA ALA A 133 15.77 -5.03 -6.99
C ALA A 133 16.07 -5.46 -5.55
N ALA A 134 15.89 -6.75 -5.22
CA ALA A 134 16.09 -7.26 -3.87
C ALA A 134 17.57 -7.48 -3.53
N ASP A 135 17.88 -7.47 -2.23
CA ASP A 135 19.20 -7.85 -1.73
C ASP A 135 19.48 -9.35 -1.99
N ASP A 136 20.76 -9.69 -2.11
CA ASP A 136 21.19 -11.08 -2.30
C ASP A 136 20.82 -11.94 -1.09
N ASN A 137 20.43 -13.20 -1.35
CA ASN A 137 20.06 -14.18 -0.33
C ASN A 137 19.07 -13.63 0.71
N SER A 138 18.07 -12.86 0.26
CA SER A 138 17.09 -12.22 1.14
C SER A 138 15.66 -12.70 0.88
N VAL A 139 15.32 -13.03 -0.38
CA VAL A 139 13.93 -13.23 -0.80
C VAL A 139 13.44 -14.63 -0.43
N ARG A 140 12.25 -14.71 0.15
CA ARG A 140 11.53 -15.97 0.35
C ARG A 140 10.44 -16.13 -0.69
N LEU A 141 10.50 -17.20 -1.47
CA LEU A 141 9.51 -17.55 -2.49
C LEU A 141 8.59 -18.64 -1.94
N VAL A 142 7.28 -18.45 -2.06
CA VAL A 142 6.30 -19.50 -1.84
C VAL A 142 5.41 -19.64 -3.06
N THR A 143 5.23 -20.89 -3.49
CA THR A 143 4.27 -21.26 -4.53
C THR A 143 3.21 -22.15 -3.91
N VAL A 144 1.98 -21.62 -3.89
CA VAL A 144 0.78 -22.33 -3.48
C VAL A 144 -0.10 -22.74 -4.67
N GLY A 145 0.24 -22.26 -5.87
CA GLY A 145 -0.32 -22.73 -7.14
C GLY A 145 0.64 -23.63 -7.91
N TYR A 146 0.67 -23.48 -9.24
CA TYR A 146 1.40 -24.35 -10.15
C TYR A 146 2.83 -23.86 -10.38
N LEU A 147 3.75 -24.79 -10.62
CA LEU A 147 5.17 -24.47 -10.82
C LEU A 147 5.51 -23.85 -12.19
N THR A 148 4.50 -23.50 -12.98
CA THR A 148 4.60 -22.88 -14.31
C THR A 148 5.47 -21.62 -14.28
N ASN A 149 5.15 -20.66 -13.41
CA ASN A 149 5.85 -19.37 -13.35
C ASN A 149 7.30 -19.54 -12.89
N VAL A 150 7.54 -20.46 -11.95
CA VAL A 150 8.88 -20.78 -11.45
C VAL A 150 9.72 -21.44 -12.54
N ALA A 151 9.16 -22.39 -13.29
CA ALA A 151 9.88 -23.02 -14.40
C ALA A 151 10.22 -22.02 -15.51
N ASP A 152 9.30 -21.13 -15.84
CA ASP A 152 9.52 -20.10 -16.86
C ASP A 152 10.51 -19.03 -16.38
N LEU A 153 10.52 -18.71 -15.07
CA LEU A 153 11.57 -17.90 -14.45
C LEU A 153 12.93 -18.57 -14.61
N LEU A 154 13.10 -19.83 -14.20
CA LEU A 154 14.39 -20.53 -14.31
C LEU A 154 14.91 -20.62 -15.75
N ARG A 155 14.01 -20.72 -16.73
CA ARG A 155 14.35 -20.77 -18.17
C ARG A 155 14.59 -19.40 -18.80
N SER A 156 14.26 -18.32 -18.10
CA SER A 156 14.37 -16.97 -18.65
C SER A 156 15.83 -16.58 -18.92
N PRO A 157 16.13 -15.95 -20.06
CA PRO A 157 17.45 -15.36 -20.29
C PRO A 157 17.61 -14.08 -19.47
N ALA A 158 18.80 -13.47 -19.55
CA ALA A 158 19.01 -12.09 -19.12
C ALA A 158 18.05 -11.12 -19.84
N ASP A 159 17.71 -10.02 -19.18
CA ASP A 159 16.80 -9.00 -19.70
C ASP A 159 17.17 -7.60 -19.16
N GLU A 160 16.29 -6.62 -19.37
CA GLU A 160 16.50 -5.24 -18.92
C GLU A 160 16.51 -5.09 -17.39
N ALA A 161 15.87 -6.00 -16.67
CA ALA A 161 15.84 -5.97 -15.21
C ALA A 161 17.16 -6.49 -14.61
N SER A 162 17.75 -7.53 -15.20
CA SER A 162 19.02 -8.09 -14.72
C SER A 162 19.85 -8.73 -15.84
N PRO A 163 21.18 -8.54 -15.83
CA PRO A 163 22.09 -9.22 -16.76
C PRO A 163 22.22 -10.72 -16.49
N LEU A 164 21.64 -11.24 -15.40
CA LEU A 164 21.68 -12.64 -15.03
C LEU A 164 20.59 -13.44 -15.71
N SER A 165 20.90 -14.71 -16.03
CA SER A 165 19.86 -15.68 -16.39
C SER A 165 18.90 -15.86 -15.21
N GLY A 166 17.69 -16.37 -15.47
CA GLY A 166 16.75 -16.62 -14.39
C GLY A 166 17.26 -17.63 -13.36
N MET A 167 18.03 -18.62 -13.80
CA MET A 167 18.69 -19.58 -12.92
C MET A 167 19.67 -18.87 -11.96
N ASP A 168 20.61 -18.08 -12.50
CA ASP A 168 21.62 -17.39 -11.70
C ASP A 168 20.98 -16.33 -10.78
N LEU A 169 19.93 -15.65 -11.26
CA LEU A 169 19.20 -14.65 -10.48
C LEU A 169 18.50 -15.29 -9.29
N VAL A 170 17.85 -16.45 -9.49
CA VAL A 170 17.22 -17.22 -8.42
C VAL A 170 18.26 -17.67 -7.40
N GLU A 171 19.37 -18.25 -7.85
CA GLU A 171 20.46 -18.72 -6.98
C GLU A 171 21.03 -17.57 -6.13
N GLN A 172 21.18 -16.38 -6.71
CA GLN A 172 21.73 -15.23 -6.00
C GLN A 172 20.74 -14.60 -5.00
N LYS A 173 19.45 -14.56 -5.33
CA LYS A 173 18.48 -13.70 -4.61
C LYS A 173 17.62 -14.45 -3.61
N ILE A 174 17.27 -15.71 -3.88
CA ILE A 174 16.29 -16.46 -3.09
C ILE A 174 16.98 -17.25 -1.98
N SER A 175 16.62 -16.95 -0.73
CA SER A 175 17.14 -17.62 0.47
C SER A 175 16.31 -18.81 0.91
N HIS A 176 15.02 -18.85 0.54
CA HIS A 176 14.09 -19.87 0.97
C HIS A 176 13.00 -20.11 -0.07
N PHE A 177 12.76 -21.36 -0.46
CA PHE A 177 11.71 -21.72 -1.42
C PHE A 177 10.80 -22.82 -0.88
N VAL A 178 9.50 -22.51 -0.82
CA VAL A 178 8.46 -23.42 -0.31
C VAL A 178 7.45 -23.73 -1.41
N VAL A 179 7.14 -25.01 -1.56
CA VAL A 179 6.20 -25.53 -2.56
C VAL A 179 5.06 -26.24 -1.85
N MET A 180 3.85 -25.69 -1.93
CA MET A 180 2.64 -26.45 -1.59
C MET A 180 2.34 -27.44 -2.72
N GLY A 181 2.33 -28.72 -2.41
CA GLY A 181 1.94 -29.72 -3.39
C GLY A 181 2.15 -31.16 -2.95
N GLY A 182 1.25 -32.02 -3.43
CA GLY A 182 1.29 -33.45 -3.18
C GLY A 182 0.73 -33.86 -1.82
N ARG A 183 0.66 -35.17 -1.61
CA ARG A 183 0.42 -35.83 -0.34
C ARG A 183 1.61 -36.76 -0.11
N TYR A 184 2.07 -36.87 1.13
CA TYR A 184 3.25 -37.65 1.47
C TYR A 184 2.86 -38.81 2.40
N PRO A 185 3.49 -39.99 2.26
CA PRO A 185 4.66 -40.27 1.41
C PRO A 185 4.36 -40.45 -0.08
N GLU A 186 3.09 -40.56 -0.52
CA GLU A 186 2.75 -40.63 -1.95
C GLU A 186 1.35 -40.08 -2.28
N HIS A 187 1.21 -39.57 -3.51
CA HIS A 187 -0.05 -39.10 -4.07
C HIS A 187 -0.18 -39.57 -5.53
N LEU A 188 -0.56 -40.84 -5.69
CA LEU A 188 -0.62 -41.51 -7.00
C LEU A 188 -1.96 -41.34 -7.73
N ASP A 189 -3.00 -40.85 -7.03
CA ASP A 189 -4.30 -40.54 -7.63
C ASP A 189 -4.90 -39.25 -7.06
N PRO A 190 -4.38 -38.07 -7.44
CA PRO A 190 -4.87 -36.78 -6.98
C PRO A 190 -6.20 -36.34 -7.64
N GLY A 191 -6.79 -37.19 -8.49
CA GLY A 191 -8.01 -36.84 -9.22
C GLY A 191 -7.83 -35.59 -10.08
N LYS A 192 -8.74 -34.61 -9.97
CA LYS A 192 -8.65 -33.31 -10.67
C LYS A 192 -7.97 -32.22 -9.84
N PHE A 193 -7.45 -32.52 -8.66
CA PHE A 193 -6.87 -31.54 -7.74
C PHE A 193 -5.35 -31.74 -7.63
N GLY A 194 -4.66 -30.82 -6.93
CA GLY A 194 -3.23 -30.90 -6.65
C GLY A 194 -2.33 -30.15 -7.64
N ASN A 195 -1.37 -29.40 -7.09
CA ASN A 195 -0.57 -28.40 -7.81
C ASN A 195 0.44 -28.94 -8.83
N PHE A 196 0.79 -30.24 -8.76
CA PHE A 196 1.73 -30.85 -9.71
C PHE A 196 1.05 -31.38 -10.98
N LYS A 197 -0.29 -31.46 -11.02
CA LYS A 197 -1.04 -32.06 -12.14
C LYS A 197 -1.38 -31.11 -13.30
N PRO A 198 -1.67 -29.82 -13.08
CA PRO A 198 -1.98 -28.87 -14.16
C PRO A 198 -0.84 -28.69 -15.16
N ASP A 199 0.39 -28.58 -14.67
CA ASP A 199 1.61 -28.50 -15.47
C ASP A 199 2.71 -29.42 -14.88
N PRO A 200 2.62 -30.73 -15.14
CA PRO A 200 3.56 -31.69 -14.60
C PRO A 200 4.96 -31.53 -15.19
N GLU A 201 5.08 -30.99 -16.41
CA GLU A 201 6.38 -30.74 -17.03
C GLU A 201 7.15 -29.68 -16.24
N SER A 202 6.51 -28.56 -15.91
CA SER A 202 7.13 -27.52 -15.08
C SER A 202 7.42 -28.01 -13.67
N ALA A 203 6.52 -28.80 -13.08
CA ALA A 203 6.74 -29.37 -11.75
C ALA A 203 7.98 -30.29 -11.72
N VAL A 204 8.08 -31.22 -12.67
CA VAL A 204 9.25 -32.11 -12.83
C VAL A 204 10.51 -31.30 -13.12
N TYR A 205 10.42 -30.26 -13.95
CA TYR A 205 11.56 -29.41 -14.27
C TYR A 205 12.09 -28.69 -13.02
N VAL A 206 11.23 -28.01 -12.26
CA VAL A 206 11.65 -27.28 -11.05
C VAL A 206 12.23 -28.23 -10.01
N ALA A 207 11.59 -29.37 -9.74
CA ALA A 207 12.07 -30.35 -8.77
C ALA A 207 13.38 -31.07 -9.13
N ASN A 208 13.93 -30.81 -10.31
CA ASN A 208 15.22 -31.36 -10.76
C ASN A 208 16.26 -30.29 -11.10
N ASN A 209 15.87 -29.02 -11.20
CA ASN A 209 16.75 -27.96 -11.70
C ASN A 209 16.76 -26.71 -10.79
N TRP A 210 16.01 -26.68 -9.70
CA TRP A 210 16.12 -25.59 -8.73
C TRP A 210 17.54 -25.54 -8.15
N PRO A 211 18.21 -24.37 -8.12
CA PRO A 211 19.62 -24.29 -7.73
C PRO A 211 19.83 -24.31 -6.21
N GLY A 212 18.78 -24.07 -5.42
CA GLY A 212 18.83 -24.04 -3.95
C GLY A 212 18.13 -25.24 -3.30
N THR A 213 17.66 -25.06 -2.07
CA THR A 213 16.83 -26.07 -1.38
C THR A 213 15.34 -25.83 -1.65
N ILE A 214 14.58 -26.89 -1.92
CA ILE A 214 13.11 -26.87 -2.03
C ILE A 214 12.50 -27.48 -0.76
N HIS A 215 11.61 -26.73 -0.11
CA HIS A 215 10.82 -27.21 1.01
C HIS A 215 9.42 -27.57 0.55
N PHE A 216 9.09 -28.86 0.52
CA PHE A 216 7.77 -29.35 0.11
C PHE A 216 6.80 -29.42 1.31
N SER A 217 5.60 -28.90 1.10
CA SER A 217 4.47 -29.03 2.03
C SER A 217 3.31 -29.76 1.37
N GLY A 218 2.94 -30.92 1.94
CA GLY A 218 1.66 -31.59 1.67
C GLY A 218 0.69 -31.50 2.86
N LEU A 219 0.93 -30.54 3.75
CA LEU A 219 0.15 -30.33 4.99
C LEU A 219 -1.09 -29.48 4.73
N GLY A 220 -2.00 -29.43 5.69
CA GLY A 220 -3.16 -28.52 5.68
C GLY A 220 -4.52 -29.20 5.55
N GLU A 221 -4.56 -30.47 5.09
CA GLU A 221 -5.81 -31.23 4.94
C GLU A 221 -6.63 -31.28 6.24
N ASP A 222 -5.95 -31.52 7.36
CA ASP A 222 -6.57 -31.60 8.69
C ASP A 222 -6.57 -30.25 9.45
N VAL A 223 -6.28 -29.14 8.78
CA VAL A 223 -6.25 -27.79 9.38
C VAL A 223 -7.48 -27.02 8.89
N GLY A 224 -8.61 -27.18 9.60
CA GLY A 224 -9.88 -26.56 9.23
C GLY A 224 -9.98 -25.10 9.68
N THR A 225 -9.99 -24.16 8.74
CA THR A 225 -10.09 -22.71 9.03
C THR A 225 -11.22 -22.03 8.27
N GLY A 226 -11.48 -20.76 8.60
CA GLY A 226 -12.57 -19.95 8.06
C GLY A 226 -13.85 -20.02 8.88
N ARG A 227 -13.83 -20.68 10.05
CA ARG A 227 -14.98 -20.77 10.97
C ARG A 227 -15.41 -19.42 11.51
N ASP A 228 -14.46 -18.51 11.71
CA ASP A 228 -14.66 -17.21 12.31
C ASP A 228 -14.82 -16.11 11.24
N ARG A 229 -14.95 -16.48 9.95
CA ARG A 229 -15.20 -15.54 8.84
C ARG A 229 -16.43 -14.66 9.05
N SER A 230 -17.40 -15.12 9.85
CA SER A 230 -18.61 -14.36 10.19
C SER A 230 -18.33 -13.14 11.09
N LYS A 231 -17.16 -13.07 11.73
CA LYS A 231 -16.67 -11.89 12.46
C LYS A 231 -16.26 -10.75 11.53
N LEU A 232 -15.91 -11.07 10.28
CA LEU A 232 -15.61 -10.08 9.26
C LEU A 232 -16.89 -9.47 8.68
N ASP A 233 -16.82 -8.23 8.23
CA ASP A 233 -17.93 -7.58 7.53
C ASP A 233 -18.43 -8.40 6.33
N ALA A 234 -19.73 -8.38 6.05
CA ALA A 234 -20.32 -9.07 4.91
C ALA A 234 -19.81 -8.57 3.54
N GLY A 235 -19.13 -7.42 3.54
CA GLY A 235 -18.43 -6.85 2.39
C GLY A 235 -16.95 -7.21 2.31
N ASN A 236 -16.39 -7.96 3.26
CA ASN A 236 -14.99 -8.38 3.22
C ASN A 236 -14.77 -9.48 2.15
N PRO A 237 -13.79 -9.33 1.23
CA PRO A 237 -13.61 -10.26 0.13
C PRO A 237 -13.19 -11.67 0.56
N LEU A 238 -12.47 -11.84 1.68
CA LEU A 238 -12.20 -13.16 2.24
C LEU A 238 -13.50 -13.85 2.64
N ARG A 239 -14.36 -13.16 3.39
CA ARG A 239 -15.66 -13.70 3.79
C ARG A 239 -16.51 -14.04 2.57
N VAL A 240 -16.60 -13.14 1.59
CA VAL A 240 -17.37 -13.35 0.36
C VAL A 240 -16.84 -14.58 -0.39
N GLY A 241 -15.53 -14.69 -0.59
CA GLY A 241 -14.93 -15.83 -1.30
C GLY A 241 -15.16 -17.16 -0.59
N TYR A 242 -14.96 -17.19 0.74
CA TYR A 242 -15.22 -18.37 1.55
C TYR A 242 -16.70 -18.76 1.56
N ASP A 243 -17.63 -17.80 1.69
CA ASP A 243 -19.07 -18.07 1.69
C ASP A 243 -19.52 -18.65 0.32
N LEU A 244 -19.00 -18.11 -0.78
CA LEU A 244 -19.25 -18.64 -2.13
C LEU A 244 -18.73 -20.06 -2.32
N PHE A 245 -17.59 -20.39 -1.72
CA PHE A 245 -16.97 -21.69 -1.88
C PHE A 245 -17.56 -22.77 -0.95
N LEU A 246 -17.69 -22.45 0.35
CA LEU A 246 -18.11 -23.35 1.41
C LEU A 246 -19.62 -23.56 1.48
N GLY A 247 -20.42 -22.55 1.13
CA GLY A 247 -21.84 -22.53 1.46
C GLY A 247 -22.03 -22.71 2.98
N ASP A 248 -22.76 -23.77 3.37
CA ASP A 248 -23.08 -24.07 4.77
C ASP A 248 -21.93 -24.74 5.55
N GLN A 249 -20.83 -25.11 4.89
CA GLN A 249 -19.72 -25.78 5.56
C GLN A 249 -18.97 -24.80 6.50
N PRO A 250 -18.60 -25.22 7.72
CA PRO A 250 -18.02 -24.32 8.71
C PRO A 250 -16.58 -23.94 8.39
N THR A 251 -15.79 -24.85 7.79
CA THR A 251 -14.35 -24.66 7.55
C THR A 251 -13.91 -25.27 6.22
N ARG A 252 -12.80 -24.77 5.67
CA ARG A 252 -12.01 -25.44 4.61
C ARG A 252 -10.65 -25.86 5.17
N SER A 253 -10.04 -26.89 4.59
CA SER A 253 -8.64 -27.23 4.83
C SER A 253 -7.73 -26.07 4.43
N SER A 254 -6.54 -25.99 5.05
CA SER A 254 -5.65 -24.83 4.92
C SER A 254 -4.30 -25.23 4.34
N TRP A 255 -4.27 -25.65 3.07
CA TRP A 255 -3.02 -26.12 2.45
C TRP A 255 -2.06 -24.96 2.19
N ASP A 256 -2.57 -23.91 1.58
CA ASP A 256 -1.79 -22.75 1.14
C ASP A 256 -1.31 -21.90 2.31
N GLN A 257 -2.15 -21.71 3.32
CA GLN A 257 -1.85 -20.93 4.52
C GLN A 257 -0.74 -21.60 5.34
N VAL A 258 -0.71 -22.95 5.40
CA VAL A 258 0.36 -23.67 6.11
C VAL A 258 1.69 -23.49 5.39
N ALA A 259 1.71 -23.59 4.05
CA ALA A 259 2.92 -23.35 3.27
C ALA A 259 3.43 -21.91 3.43
N LEU A 260 2.54 -20.92 3.39
CA LEU A 260 2.89 -19.52 3.64
C LEU A 260 3.42 -19.30 5.07
N LEU A 261 2.77 -19.87 6.09
CA LEU A 261 3.20 -19.71 7.48
C LEU A 261 4.60 -20.30 7.70
N TYR A 262 4.89 -21.46 7.12
CA TYR A 262 6.25 -22.03 7.14
C TYR A 262 7.26 -21.13 6.42
N THR A 263 6.89 -20.58 5.27
CA THR A 263 7.76 -19.66 4.50
C THR A 263 8.20 -18.47 5.33
N VAL A 264 7.28 -17.88 6.11
CA VAL A 264 7.55 -16.68 6.92
C VAL A 264 8.19 -17.05 8.26
N ARG A 265 7.81 -18.18 8.85
CA ARG A 265 8.27 -18.61 10.19
C ARG A 265 8.85 -20.03 10.19
N PRO A 266 9.94 -20.30 9.43
CA PRO A 266 10.49 -21.66 9.31
C PRO A 266 11.09 -22.17 10.62
N ASP A 267 11.49 -21.27 11.53
CA ASP A 267 12.07 -21.57 12.83
C ASP A 267 11.03 -21.66 13.96
N ALA A 268 9.74 -21.48 13.66
CA ALA A 268 8.69 -21.67 14.65
C ALA A 268 8.66 -23.13 15.14
N PRO A 269 8.27 -23.38 16.41
CA PRO A 269 8.29 -24.73 16.99
C PRO A 269 7.25 -25.70 16.35
N TYR A 270 6.48 -25.22 15.38
CA TYR A 270 5.45 -25.96 14.66
C TYR A 270 5.99 -27.07 13.76
N TRP A 271 7.27 -26.99 13.38
CA TRP A 271 7.76 -27.71 12.21
C TRP A 271 8.82 -28.75 12.55
N ILE A 272 8.74 -29.89 11.87
CA ILE A 272 9.83 -30.84 11.72
C ILE A 272 10.19 -30.86 10.23
N VAL A 273 11.47 -30.64 9.93
CA VAL A 273 12.01 -30.65 8.57
C VAL A 273 12.77 -31.96 8.35
N GLU A 274 12.21 -32.86 7.53
CA GLU A 274 12.92 -34.05 7.09
C GLU A 274 13.93 -33.67 6.01
N THR A 275 15.16 -34.14 6.20
CA THR A 275 16.32 -33.84 5.34
C THR A 275 16.74 -35.04 4.49
N LYS A 276 16.20 -36.22 4.78
CA LYS A 276 16.49 -37.46 4.07
C LYS A 276 15.46 -37.76 3.01
N GLY A 277 15.95 -38.21 1.85
CA GLY A 277 15.14 -38.57 0.71
C GLY A 277 14.81 -37.37 -0.17
N GLY A 278 13.85 -37.57 -1.08
CA GLY A 278 13.42 -36.51 -1.97
C GLY A 278 12.06 -36.77 -2.59
N ASN A 279 11.38 -35.68 -2.95
CA ASN A 279 10.15 -35.75 -3.74
C ASN A 279 10.45 -36.17 -5.19
N HIS A 280 10.06 -37.39 -5.56
CA HIS A 280 10.04 -37.85 -6.94
C HIS A 280 8.71 -37.48 -7.59
N LEU A 281 8.76 -36.58 -8.57
CA LEU A 281 7.62 -36.20 -9.41
C LEU A 281 7.61 -37.04 -10.68
N PHE A 282 6.48 -37.69 -10.94
CA PHE A 282 6.27 -38.46 -12.15
C PHE A 282 5.80 -37.53 -13.30
N PRO A 283 6.05 -37.88 -14.57
CA PRO A 283 5.63 -37.07 -15.73
C PRO A 283 4.12 -36.78 -15.85
N ASN A 284 3.28 -37.50 -15.11
CA ASN A 284 1.83 -37.31 -15.05
C ASN A 284 1.38 -36.39 -13.88
N GLY A 285 2.31 -35.84 -13.11
CA GLY A 285 2.04 -34.94 -11.98
C GLY A 285 1.68 -35.65 -10.67
N THR A 286 1.87 -36.97 -10.58
CA THR A 286 1.81 -37.68 -9.29
C THR A 286 3.16 -37.61 -8.59
N ASN A 287 3.20 -37.88 -7.28
CA ASN A 287 4.44 -37.80 -6.51
C ASN A 287 4.62 -38.93 -5.49
N ARG A 288 5.88 -39.16 -5.12
CA ARG A 288 6.28 -40.05 -4.00
C ARG A 288 7.56 -39.51 -3.35
N TRP A 289 7.62 -39.51 -2.02
CA TRP A 289 8.85 -39.34 -1.27
C TRP A 289 9.66 -40.64 -1.35
N VAL A 290 10.87 -40.57 -1.89
CA VAL A 290 11.76 -41.72 -2.07
C VAL A 290 13.02 -41.57 -1.22
N ASP A 291 13.62 -42.68 -0.82
CA ASP A 291 14.91 -42.74 -0.09
C ASP A 291 16.09 -42.59 -1.07
N GLU A 292 15.97 -41.65 -2.01
CA GLU A 292 17.05 -41.19 -2.89
C GLU A 292 17.53 -39.86 -2.33
N ASP A 293 18.83 -39.76 -2.04
CA ASP A 293 19.41 -38.59 -1.37
C ASP A 293 19.46 -37.38 -2.32
N LYS A 294 18.32 -36.70 -2.43
CA LYS A 294 18.21 -35.37 -3.00
C LYS A 294 18.56 -34.36 -1.90
N HIS A 295 19.86 -34.08 -1.77
CA HIS A 295 20.43 -33.16 -0.77
C HIS A 295 19.78 -31.77 -0.72
N ASP A 296 19.06 -31.39 -1.77
CA ASP A 296 18.34 -30.15 -2.02
C ASP A 296 16.83 -30.22 -1.74
N HIS A 297 16.27 -31.38 -1.36
CA HIS A 297 14.85 -31.53 -1.05
C HIS A 297 14.60 -31.64 0.46
N ARG A 298 13.56 -30.97 0.95
CA ARG A 298 13.08 -31.06 2.34
C ARG A 298 11.59 -31.35 2.37
N LEU A 299 11.15 -32.16 3.32
CA LEU A 299 9.73 -32.40 3.57
C LEU A 299 9.33 -31.80 4.92
N ILE A 300 8.31 -30.95 4.92
CA ILE A 300 7.79 -30.31 6.12
C ILE A 300 6.72 -31.19 6.74
N SER A 301 6.77 -31.33 8.07
CA SER A 301 5.76 -32.00 8.89
C SER A 301 5.46 -31.19 10.16
N PHE A 302 4.31 -31.43 10.78
CA PHE A 302 4.02 -30.82 12.08
C PHE A 302 4.84 -31.50 13.18
N ALA A 303 5.42 -30.70 14.06
CA ALA A 303 5.89 -31.18 15.35
C ALA A 303 4.71 -31.67 16.20
N ASP A 304 5.00 -32.59 17.13
CA ASP A 304 3.99 -33.26 17.94
C ASP A 304 3.09 -32.25 18.68
N GLY A 305 1.77 -32.36 18.45
CA GLY A 305 0.76 -31.52 19.09
C GLY A 305 0.60 -30.10 18.54
N GLN A 306 1.43 -29.66 17.59
CA GLN A 306 1.45 -28.26 17.14
C GLN A 306 0.38 -27.89 16.10
N ARG A 307 -0.30 -28.88 15.50
CA ARG A 307 -1.34 -28.66 14.47
C ARG A 307 -2.43 -27.68 14.92
N SER A 308 -2.92 -27.81 16.15
CA SER A 308 -3.99 -26.95 16.69
C SER A 308 -3.53 -25.50 16.88
N GLU A 309 -2.25 -25.29 17.22
CA GLU A 309 -1.66 -23.95 17.33
C GLU A 309 -1.54 -23.30 15.96
N VAL A 310 -1.08 -24.06 14.95
CA VAL A 310 -1.05 -23.60 13.55
C VAL A 310 -2.44 -23.24 13.05
N GLN A 311 -3.45 -24.08 13.32
CA GLN A 311 -4.84 -23.79 12.96
C GLN A 311 -5.34 -22.48 13.59
N ALA A 312 -5.09 -22.28 14.89
CA ALA A 312 -5.50 -21.07 15.60
C ALA A 312 -4.80 -19.82 15.07
N GLU A 313 -3.50 -19.93 14.75
CA GLU A 313 -2.73 -18.83 14.19
C GLU A 313 -3.18 -18.46 12.78
N ILE A 314 -3.47 -19.44 11.93
CA ILE A 314 -4.03 -19.18 10.59
C ILE A 314 -5.41 -18.54 10.70
N GLU A 315 -6.30 -19.02 11.59
CA GLU A 315 -7.61 -18.40 11.80
C GLU A 315 -7.47 -16.94 12.25
N ARG A 316 -6.53 -16.66 13.18
CA ARG A 316 -6.23 -15.31 13.65
C ARG A 316 -5.74 -14.41 12.52
N LEU A 317 -4.84 -14.89 11.67
CA LEU A 317 -4.28 -14.15 10.54
C LEU A 317 -5.34 -13.88 9.46
N MET A 318 -6.13 -14.89 9.09
CA MET A 318 -7.22 -14.76 8.11
C MET A 318 -8.29 -13.75 8.54
N THR A 319 -8.55 -13.64 9.84
CA THR A 319 -9.57 -12.75 10.41
C THR A 319 -9.01 -11.46 11.00
N ALA A 320 -7.72 -11.17 10.76
CA ALA A 320 -7.13 -9.90 11.15
C ALA A 320 -7.85 -8.74 10.42
N GLU A 321 -8.19 -7.69 11.17
CA GLU A 321 -8.72 -6.48 10.56
C GLU A 321 -7.66 -5.85 9.65
N ALA A 322 -8.04 -5.49 8.43
CA ALA A 322 -7.15 -4.77 7.53
C ALA A 322 -6.67 -3.49 8.22
N ARG A 323 -5.36 -3.20 8.13
CA ARG A 323 -4.80 -2.01 8.77
C ARG A 323 -5.53 -0.75 8.29
N SER A 324 -6.05 0.03 9.24
CA SER A 324 -6.61 1.34 8.93
C SER A 324 -5.52 2.27 8.41
N LYS A 325 -5.82 3.01 7.33
CA LYS A 325 -4.96 4.08 6.83
C LYS A 325 -4.84 5.17 7.88
N HIS A 326 -3.62 5.55 8.21
CA HIS A 326 -3.35 6.54 9.23
C HIS A 326 -3.06 7.91 8.61
N ILE A 327 -3.94 8.86 8.88
CA ILE A 327 -3.78 10.26 8.48
C ILE A 327 -3.27 11.06 9.69
N LEU A 328 -2.05 11.58 9.59
CA LEU A 328 -1.49 12.48 10.59
C LEU A 328 -1.79 13.93 10.20
N ILE A 329 -2.63 14.63 10.95
CA ILE A 329 -2.98 16.03 10.72
C ILE A 329 -2.18 16.91 11.69
N VAL A 330 -1.19 17.61 11.15
CA VAL A 330 -0.35 18.57 11.87
C VAL A 330 -0.97 19.96 11.76
N ILE A 331 -1.45 20.48 12.89
CA ILE A 331 -2.10 21.80 12.97
C ILE A 331 -1.15 22.88 13.48
N GLY A 332 -1.27 24.06 12.88
CA GLY A 332 -0.67 25.30 13.35
C GLY A 332 0.80 25.47 12.95
N PRO A 333 1.40 26.64 13.25
CA PRO A 333 0.80 27.77 13.97
C PRO A 333 -0.30 28.50 13.15
N SER A 334 -1.11 29.33 13.81
CA SER A 334 -2.04 30.26 13.15
C SER A 334 -2.07 31.58 13.92
N THR A 335 -1.95 32.69 13.20
CA THR A 335 -1.96 34.06 13.74
C THR A 335 -3.14 34.90 13.25
N HIS A 336 -4.07 34.29 12.53
CA HIS A 336 -5.18 34.98 11.87
C HIS A 336 -6.35 35.29 12.80
N PRO A 337 -7.19 36.29 12.45
CA PRO A 337 -8.39 36.63 13.22
C PRO A 337 -9.41 35.47 13.30
N PRO A 338 -10.26 35.42 14.35
CA PRO A 338 -11.32 34.43 14.48
C PRO A 338 -12.23 34.33 13.25
N GLY A 339 -12.54 33.11 12.81
CA GLY A 339 -13.32 32.79 11.62
C GLY A 339 -12.52 32.69 10.32
N SER A 340 -11.24 33.08 10.34
CA SER A 340 -10.23 32.80 9.29
C SER A 340 -9.13 31.91 9.86
N HIS A 341 -8.65 30.93 9.08
CA HIS A 341 -7.61 29.97 9.49
C HIS A 341 -7.84 29.38 10.90
N GLU A 342 -9.05 28.87 11.14
CA GLU A 342 -9.41 28.12 12.34
C GLU A 342 -8.76 26.72 12.29
N VAL A 343 -7.43 26.65 12.19
CA VAL A 343 -6.68 25.44 11.81
C VAL A 343 -6.89 24.27 12.77
N ALA A 344 -7.06 24.55 14.06
CA ALA A 344 -7.37 23.53 15.05
C ALA A 344 -8.78 22.95 14.87
N ALA A 345 -9.76 23.79 14.53
CA ALA A 345 -11.12 23.34 14.25
C ALA A 345 -11.18 22.61 12.90
N GLY A 346 -10.50 23.13 11.87
CA GLY A 346 -10.36 22.50 10.55
C GLY A 346 -9.70 21.12 10.64
N GLY A 347 -8.63 20.98 11.42
CA GLY A 347 -7.98 19.69 11.66
C GLY A 347 -8.92 18.66 12.32
N ARG A 348 -9.66 19.07 13.36
CA ARG A 348 -10.66 18.21 14.01
C ARG A 348 -11.81 17.83 13.08
N LEU A 349 -12.28 18.78 12.26
CA LEU A 349 -13.33 18.55 11.27
C LEU A 349 -12.88 17.53 10.22
N MET A 350 -11.69 17.72 9.63
CA MET A 350 -11.13 16.77 8.67
C MET A 350 -11.00 15.37 9.28
N ALA A 351 -10.45 15.26 10.49
CA ALA A 351 -10.34 13.98 11.18
C ALA A 351 -11.71 13.30 11.36
N HIS A 352 -12.70 14.03 11.87
CA HIS A 352 -14.05 13.50 12.06
C HIS A 352 -14.67 13.04 10.74
N CYS A 353 -14.59 13.86 9.69
CA CYS A 353 -15.14 13.53 8.39
C CYS A 353 -14.48 12.30 7.75
N LEU A 354 -13.17 12.10 7.94
CA LEU A 354 -12.46 10.92 7.42
C LEU A 354 -12.83 9.65 8.17
N GLU A 355 -12.99 9.72 9.49
CA GLU A 355 -13.30 8.56 10.34
C GLU A 355 -14.79 8.15 10.31
N HIS A 356 -15.68 9.07 9.94
CA HIS A 356 -17.14 8.89 10.01
C HIS A 356 -17.83 9.11 8.66
N ALA A 357 -17.10 9.01 7.55
CA ALA A 357 -17.68 9.11 6.22
C ALA A 357 -18.62 7.92 5.94
N ASP A 358 -19.73 8.18 5.25
CA ASP A 358 -20.81 7.19 5.08
C ASP A 358 -20.42 6.03 4.16
N ASN A 359 -19.42 6.24 3.30
CA ASN A 359 -19.00 5.34 2.24
C ASN A 359 -17.48 5.08 2.23
N LEU A 360 -16.82 5.28 3.37
CA LEU A 360 -15.39 5.14 3.54
C LEU A 360 -15.10 4.57 4.94
N ASN A 361 -14.39 3.45 4.99
CA ASN A 361 -14.02 2.78 6.23
C ASN A 361 -12.50 2.62 6.30
N GLY A 362 -11.99 2.24 7.48
CA GLY A 362 -10.57 1.91 7.66
C GLY A 362 -9.66 3.12 7.56
N ILE A 363 -10.10 4.28 8.04
CA ILE A 363 -9.25 5.46 8.23
C ILE A 363 -9.21 5.80 9.71
N LYS A 364 -8.01 6.05 10.21
CA LYS A 364 -7.75 6.64 11.52
C LYS A 364 -7.07 7.98 11.30
N ALA A 365 -7.59 9.04 11.90
CA ALA A 365 -7.03 10.39 11.78
C ALA A 365 -6.53 10.88 13.13
N THR A 366 -5.25 11.21 13.23
CA THR A 366 -4.65 11.75 14.45
C THR A 366 -4.33 13.21 14.25
N VAL A 367 -4.89 14.08 15.10
CA VAL A 367 -4.64 15.52 15.07
C VAL A 367 -3.61 15.87 16.13
N VAL A 368 -2.50 16.48 15.72
CA VAL A 368 -1.43 16.94 16.61
C VAL A 368 -1.17 18.43 16.40
N GLN A 369 -0.96 19.17 17.48
CA GLN A 369 -0.58 20.57 17.42
C GLN A 369 0.94 20.70 17.41
N GLY A 370 1.48 21.33 16.37
CA GLY A 370 2.93 21.32 16.12
C GLY A 370 3.45 19.94 15.72
N TRP A 371 4.78 19.79 15.69
CA TRP A 371 5.42 18.56 15.26
C TRP A 371 5.40 17.49 16.37
N PRO A 372 5.01 16.24 16.10
CA PRO A 372 5.04 15.19 17.11
C PRO A 372 6.46 14.64 17.31
N ASP A 373 6.84 14.39 18.57
CA ASP A 373 8.10 13.71 18.90
C ASP A 373 8.02 12.19 18.71
N ASP A 374 6.80 11.64 18.64
CA ASP A 374 6.50 10.22 18.51
C ASP A 374 6.94 9.65 17.14
N ASP A 375 8.05 8.91 17.15
CA ASP A 375 8.59 8.23 15.96
C ASP A 375 7.67 7.11 15.45
N GLU A 376 6.92 6.42 16.31
CA GLU A 376 5.98 5.37 15.89
C GLU A 376 4.78 5.98 15.15
N LEU A 377 4.29 7.12 15.62
CA LEU A 377 3.26 7.89 14.93
C LEU A 377 3.71 8.33 13.52
N LEU A 378 4.93 8.84 13.39
CA LEU A 378 5.53 9.20 12.09
C LEU A 378 5.80 7.96 11.23
N ALA A 379 6.21 6.85 11.85
CA ALA A 379 6.42 5.55 11.20
C ALA A 379 5.12 4.96 10.64
N GLY A 380 4.00 5.18 11.34
CA GLY A 380 2.68 4.66 11.00
C GLY A 380 1.89 5.49 9.99
N ALA A 381 2.21 6.77 9.77
CA ALA A 381 1.42 7.64 8.91
C ALA A 381 1.49 7.22 7.42
N ASP A 382 0.33 6.97 6.82
CA ASP A 382 0.14 6.74 5.38
C ASP A 382 0.07 8.08 4.60
N SER A 383 -0.45 9.14 5.24
CA SER A 383 -0.38 10.51 4.73
C SER A 383 -0.24 11.50 5.88
N ILE A 384 0.55 12.55 5.65
CA ILE A 384 0.64 13.71 6.54
C ILE A 384 -0.09 14.91 5.92
N VAL A 385 -0.93 15.59 6.72
CA VAL A 385 -1.72 16.75 6.32
C VAL A 385 -1.29 17.95 7.14
N PHE A 386 -0.95 19.04 6.47
CA PHE A 386 -0.61 20.31 7.10
C PHE A 386 -1.74 21.32 6.92
N ILE A 387 -2.13 21.95 8.03
CA ILE A 387 -3.03 23.09 8.06
C ILE A 387 -2.49 24.11 9.07
N GLY A 388 -2.12 25.30 8.60
CA GLY A 388 -1.32 26.25 9.37
C GLY A 388 -0.91 27.47 8.54
N ASP A 389 -0.21 28.39 9.19
CA ASP A 389 0.36 29.56 8.55
C ASP A 389 1.65 29.20 7.82
N THR A 390 1.69 29.40 6.49
CA THR A 390 2.77 28.91 5.63
C THR A 390 3.02 27.41 5.83
N PHE A 391 3.99 26.83 5.15
CA PHE A 391 4.36 25.43 5.35
C PHE A 391 4.81 25.20 6.81
N PRO A 392 4.00 24.55 7.66
CA PRO A 392 4.22 24.54 9.10
C PRO A 392 5.60 24.04 9.55
N PRO A 393 6.22 23.04 8.91
CA PRO A 393 7.58 22.61 9.25
C PRO A 393 8.63 23.72 9.34
N HIS A 394 8.49 24.80 8.55
CA HIS A 394 9.39 25.94 8.65
C HIS A 394 9.12 26.85 9.84
N ARG A 395 7.89 26.86 10.36
CA ARG A 395 7.47 27.70 11.48
C ARG A 395 7.65 27.04 12.84
N LEU A 396 8.02 25.76 12.86
CA LEU A 396 8.24 24.98 14.07
C LEU A 396 9.73 24.95 14.44
N PRO A 397 10.07 24.78 15.72
CA PRO A 397 11.45 24.55 16.15
C PRO A 397 12.10 23.37 15.41
N GLU A 398 13.42 23.38 15.29
CA GLU A 398 14.17 22.25 14.72
C GLU A 398 13.80 21.91 13.25
N THR A 399 13.44 22.93 12.47
CA THR A 399 13.04 22.84 11.06
C THR A 399 13.83 21.83 10.23
N GLN A 400 15.17 21.86 10.31
CA GLN A 400 16.02 20.96 9.52
C GLN A 400 15.81 19.48 9.88
N GLN A 401 15.60 19.17 11.17
CA GLN A 401 15.32 17.81 11.63
C GLN A 401 13.92 17.37 11.21
N ILE A 402 12.94 18.28 11.28
CA ILE A 402 11.57 18.03 10.81
C ILE A 402 11.57 17.72 9.31
N LEU A 403 12.24 18.54 8.49
CA LEU A 403 12.33 18.32 7.05
C LEU A 403 13.01 16.98 6.72
N ALA A 404 14.05 16.60 7.46
CA ALA A 404 14.69 15.29 7.30
C ALA A 404 13.80 14.12 7.71
N ARG A 405 12.93 14.29 8.72
CA ARG A 405 11.90 13.30 9.07
C ARG A 405 10.82 13.19 7.99
N ILE A 406 10.35 14.31 7.46
CA ILE A 406 9.38 14.32 6.35
C ILE A 406 9.98 13.64 5.12
N GLU A 407 11.24 13.93 4.76
CA GLU A 407 11.93 13.27 3.65
C GLU A 407 11.94 11.74 3.80
N ARG A 408 12.26 11.21 4.99
CA ARG A 408 12.17 9.77 5.26
C ARG A 408 10.75 9.22 5.09
N MET A 409 9.73 9.97 5.51
CA MET A 409 8.34 9.59 5.26
C MET A 409 8.02 9.57 3.77
N MET A 410 8.48 10.55 2.99
CA MET A 410 8.26 10.62 1.55
C MET A 410 8.95 9.45 0.81
N GLN A 411 10.17 9.09 1.21
CA GLN A 411 10.91 7.93 0.68
C GLN A 411 10.20 6.61 0.95
N ARG A 412 9.56 6.45 2.11
CA ARG A 412 8.68 5.30 2.41
C ARG A 412 7.40 5.28 1.55
N GLY A 413 7.06 6.39 0.91
CA GLY A 413 5.83 6.54 0.14
C GLY A 413 4.64 7.12 0.92
N CYS A 414 4.90 7.74 2.08
CA CYS A 414 3.88 8.52 2.78
C CYS A 414 3.42 9.70 1.91
N GLY A 415 2.12 9.93 1.88
CA GLY A 415 1.50 11.06 1.20
C GLY A 415 1.72 12.39 1.92
N ILE A 416 1.64 13.50 1.20
CA ILE A 416 1.65 14.85 1.79
C ILE A 416 0.47 15.68 1.28
N VAL A 417 -0.17 16.42 2.19
CA VAL A 417 -1.24 17.37 1.86
C VAL A 417 -0.95 18.70 2.53
N CYS A 418 -1.09 19.80 1.80
CA CYS A 418 -1.14 21.13 2.40
C CYS A 418 -2.45 21.82 2.05
N VAL A 419 -3.16 22.29 3.08
CA VAL A 419 -4.46 22.98 2.95
C VAL A 419 -4.28 24.48 3.15
N HIS A 420 -4.78 25.25 2.19
CA HIS A 420 -4.77 26.71 2.14
C HIS A 420 -3.36 27.27 2.40
N TYR A 421 -3.17 28.07 3.47
CA TYR A 421 -1.91 28.76 3.70
C TYR A 421 -0.75 27.83 4.03
N ALA A 422 -1.02 26.56 4.39
CA ALA A 422 0.02 25.55 4.51
C ALA A 422 0.77 25.28 3.20
N THR A 423 0.18 25.65 2.06
CA THR A 423 0.84 25.56 0.74
C THR A 423 1.94 26.60 0.55
N ALA A 424 2.07 27.60 1.43
CA ALA A 424 2.90 28.77 1.19
C ALA A 424 4.33 28.63 1.72
N LEU A 425 5.30 29.19 0.99
CA LEU A 425 6.67 29.38 1.46
C LEU A 425 7.04 30.86 1.45
N LEU A 426 7.88 31.29 2.39
CA LEU A 426 8.44 32.64 2.43
C LEU A 426 9.76 32.70 1.67
N GLY A 427 10.20 33.90 1.29
CA GLY A 427 11.41 34.08 0.50
C GLY A 427 12.69 33.57 1.16
N HIS A 428 12.76 33.53 2.49
CA HIS A 428 13.90 32.95 3.22
C HIS A 428 13.82 31.42 3.39
N ASP A 429 12.70 30.80 3.03
CA ASP A 429 12.50 29.33 3.09
C ASP A 429 13.00 28.63 1.82
N VAL A 430 13.25 29.38 0.76
CA VAL A 430 13.46 28.89 -0.60
C VAL A 430 14.77 29.40 -1.18
N ALA A 431 15.35 28.63 -2.09
CA ALA A 431 16.47 29.11 -2.89
C ALA A 431 16.02 30.25 -3.85
N PRO A 432 16.94 31.09 -4.37
CA PRO A 432 16.58 32.19 -5.27
C PRO A 432 15.86 31.77 -6.57
N ASP A 433 16.04 30.53 -7.01
CA ASP A 433 15.37 29.93 -8.16
C ASP A 433 14.06 29.19 -7.78
N GLY A 434 13.65 29.29 -6.52
CA GLY A 434 12.46 28.65 -5.98
C GLY A 434 12.60 27.18 -5.65
N ALA A 435 13.82 26.62 -5.66
CA ALA A 435 14.04 25.24 -5.24
C ALA A 435 13.69 25.06 -3.75
N HIS A 436 12.90 24.03 -3.46
CA HIS A 436 12.53 23.59 -2.12
C HIS A 436 11.92 22.17 -2.19
N PRO A 437 12.16 21.27 -1.21
CA PRO A 437 11.63 19.90 -1.24
C PRO A 437 10.10 19.80 -1.40
N LEU A 438 9.35 20.75 -0.82
CA LEU A 438 7.89 20.81 -0.97
C LEU A 438 7.43 20.86 -2.44
N LEU A 439 8.21 21.47 -3.33
CA LEU A 439 7.90 21.47 -4.77
C LEU A 439 7.87 20.06 -5.34
N GLU A 440 8.81 19.20 -4.94
CA GLU A 440 8.89 17.81 -5.37
C GLU A 440 7.86 16.95 -4.65
N TRP A 441 7.65 17.19 -3.34
CA TRP A 441 6.73 16.40 -2.53
C TRP A 441 5.26 16.65 -2.88
N MET A 442 4.89 17.90 -3.21
CA MET A 442 3.51 18.34 -3.44
C MET A 442 3.22 18.74 -4.89
N GLY A 443 4.23 18.93 -5.74
CA GLY A 443 4.08 19.29 -7.15
C GLY A 443 3.95 20.78 -7.44
N GLY A 444 3.94 21.62 -6.40
CA GLY A 444 3.76 23.08 -6.49
C GLY A 444 3.61 23.68 -5.09
N TYR A 445 3.75 25.01 -4.98
CA TYR A 445 3.52 25.75 -3.73
C TYR A 445 3.13 27.20 -4.00
N PHE A 446 2.54 27.87 -3.01
CA PHE A 446 2.28 29.31 -3.09
C PHE A 446 3.52 30.11 -2.68
N ALA A 447 4.14 30.79 -3.64
CA ALA A 447 5.28 31.67 -3.36
C ALA A 447 4.75 32.98 -2.75
N ASN A 448 4.95 33.18 -1.45
CA ASN A 448 4.53 34.40 -0.78
C ASN A 448 5.21 35.63 -1.44
N LYS A 449 4.62 36.83 -1.31
CA LYS A 449 5.18 38.09 -1.82
C LYS A 449 6.63 38.40 -1.42
N THR A 450 7.15 37.73 -0.38
CA THR A 450 8.55 37.84 0.05
C THR A 450 9.52 37.00 -0.79
N CYS A 451 9.02 36.07 -1.61
CA CYS A 451 9.83 35.26 -2.51
C CYS A 451 10.45 36.11 -3.62
N PRO A 452 11.73 35.85 -3.98
CA PRO A 452 12.41 36.58 -5.04
C PRO A 452 11.94 36.18 -6.44
N HIS A 453 11.22 35.06 -6.56
CA HIS A 453 10.68 34.50 -7.79
C HIS A 453 9.16 34.37 -7.71
N HIS A 454 8.50 34.58 -8.85
CA HIS A 454 7.11 34.19 -9.09
C HIS A 454 6.13 34.52 -7.95
N PRO A 455 6.07 35.80 -7.47
CA PRO A 455 5.25 36.14 -6.31
C PRO A 455 3.78 35.88 -6.60
N GLY A 456 3.17 35.01 -5.78
CA GLY A 456 1.75 34.71 -5.84
C GLY A 456 0.92 35.85 -5.24
N ILE A 457 -0.36 35.86 -5.57
CA ILE A 457 -1.32 36.86 -5.09
C ILE A 457 -2.37 36.15 -4.22
N ALA A 458 -2.41 36.54 -2.93
CA ALA A 458 -3.47 36.19 -2.00
C ALA A 458 -4.44 37.36 -1.89
N ARG A 459 -5.72 37.11 -2.21
CA ARG A 459 -6.76 38.14 -2.21
C ARG A 459 -8.12 37.53 -1.95
N VAL A 460 -8.93 38.18 -1.12
CA VAL A 460 -10.32 37.76 -0.87
C VAL A 460 -11.18 38.17 -2.05
N TYR A 461 -11.89 37.20 -2.63
CA TYR A 461 -12.82 37.37 -3.74
C TYR A 461 -14.25 37.14 -3.28
N GLN A 462 -15.16 38.07 -3.61
CA GLN A 462 -16.59 37.93 -3.27
C GLN A 462 -17.23 36.68 -3.89
N ALA A 463 -16.76 36.29 -5.07
CA ALA A 463 -17.14 35.05 -5.74
C ALA A 463 -15.92 34.51 -6.49
N ALA A 464 -15.44 33.35 -6.07
CA ALA A 464 -14.47 32.53 -6.80
C ALA A 464 -15.16 31.22 -7.18
N THR A 465 -15.37 31.01 -8.48
CA THR A 465 -15.97 29.79 -9.04
C THR A 465 -14.86 28.79 -9.34
N ILE A 466 -14.98 27.59 -8.77
CA ILE A 466 -13.97 26.53 -8.83
C ILE A 466 -14.47 25.42 -9.75
N GLU A 467 -13.72 25.18 -10.83
CA GLU A 467 -14.06 24.23 -11.89
C GLU A 467 -13.08 23.04 -11.90
N ARG A 468 -13.51 21.90 -12.43
CA ARG A 468 -12.66 20.69 -12.55
C ARG A 468 -11.77 20.79 -13.78
N ALA A 469 -10.45 20.77 -13.57
CA ALA A 469 -9.48 20.66 -14.65
C ALA A 469 -9.20 19.19 -15.04
N ALA A 470 -9.33 18.25 -14.09
CA ALA A 470 -9.09 16.82 -14.32
C ALA A 470 -10.29 15.95 -13.87
N PRO A 471 -11.43 15.96 -14.58
CA PRO A 471 -12.67 15.32 -14.11
C PRO A 471 -12.58 13.80 -13.96
N GLN A 472 -11.64 13.14 -14.64
CA GLN A 472 -11.42 11.69 -14.55
C GLN A 472 -10.49 11.28 -13.40
N HIS A 473 -9.78 12.23 -12.79
CA HIS A 473 -8.86 11.93 -11.68
C HIS A 473 -9.66 11.46 -10.45
N PRO A 474 -9.20 10.47 -9.66
CA PRO A 474 -9.91 10.00 -8.47
C PRO A 474 -10.28 11.11 -7.48
N ILE A 475 -9.41 12.12 -7.31
CA ILE A 475 -9.70 13.28 -6.45
C ILE A 475 -10.92 14.08 -6.93
N SER A 476 -11.23 14.03 -8.23
CA SER A 476 -12.34 14.75 -8.86
C SER A 476 -13.70 14.06 -8.74
N ARG A 477 -13.76 12.88 -8.10
CA ARG A 477 -14.99 12.08 -7.97
C ARG A 477 -16.01 12.76 -7.05
N GLY A 478 -17.25 12.81 -7.52
CA GLY A 478 -18.41 13.17 -6.71
C GLY A 478 -18.63 14.65 -6.42
N TRP A 479 -17.66 15.55 -6.65
CA TRP A 479 -17.87 16.98 -6.50
C TRP A 479 -18.14 17.67 -7.84
N SER A 480 -18.94 18.72 -7.80
CA SER A 480 -19.30 19.56 -8.95
C SER A 480 -18.79 20.99 -8.76
N GLU A 481 -18.81 21.80 -9.82
CA GLU A 481 -18.45 23.21 -9.73
C GLU A 481 -19.14 23.91 -8.55
N PHE A 482 -18.38 24.72 -7.81
CA PHE A 482 -18.89 25.47 -6.66
C PHE A 482 -18.31 26.89 -6.63
N THR A 483 -19.03 27.82 -6.03
CA THR A 483 -18.60 29.22 -5.88
C THR A 483 -18.54 29.61 -4.41
N LEU A 484 -17.47 30.28 -4.01
CA LEU A 484 -17.23 30.70 -2.62
C LEU A 484 -16.83 32.18 -2.51
N HIS A 485 -17.19 32.81 -1.39
CA HIS A 485 -16.51 34.00 -0.90
C HIS A 485 -15.31 33.53 -0.09
N ASP A 486 -14.11 33.62 -0.67
CA ASP A 486 -12.89 33.02 -0.12
C ASP A 486 -11.61 33.73 -0.60
N GLU A 487 -10.44 33.27 -0.15
CA GLU A 487 -9.11 33.77 -0.54
C GLU A 487 -8.29 32.72 -1.32
N PRO A 488 -8.74 32.22 -2.49
CA PRO A 488 -7.87 31.41 -3.32
C PRO A 488 -6.63 32.21 -3.75
N TYR A 489 -5.50 31.52 -3.81
CA TYR A 489 -4.24 32.08 -4.28
C TYR A 489 -4.10 31.88 -5.79
N ILE A 490 -3.67 32.94 -6.48
CA ILE A 490 -3.39 32.92 -7.92
C ILE A 490 -1.89 33.08 -8.17
N ASN A 491 -1.43 32.70 -9.37
CA ASN A 491 -0.02 32.69 -9.75
C ASN A 491 0.84 31.77 -8.84
N ASN A 492 0.34 30.54 -8.58
CA ASN A 492 1.06 29.52 -7.81
C ASN A 492 2.31 29.02 -8.56
N TYR A 493 3.35 28.60 -7.82
CA TYR A 493 4.62 28.17 -8.40
C TYR A 493 4.70 26.65 -8.57
N PHE A 494 4.98 26.21 -9.80
CA PHE A 494 5.07 24.81 -10.25
C PHE A 494 6.47 24.43 -10.76
N GLY A 495 7.41 25.38 -10.76
CA GLY A 495 8.83 25.10 -10.98
C GLY A 495 9.51 25.97 -12.04
N LYS A 496 10.81 25.71 -12.21
CA LYS A 496 11.73 26.54 -12.99
C LYS A 496 11.49 26.55 -14.51
N ASN A 497 10.72 25.59 -15.04
CA ASN A 497 10.46 25.49 -16.47
C ASN A 497 9.34 26.46 -16.89
N ASN A 498 9.58 27.77 -16.76
CA ASN A 498 8.59 28.81 -17.03
C ASN A 498 7.25 28.56 -16.31
N ASN A 499 7.31 28.03 -15.09
CA ASN A 499 6.14 27.65 -14.28
C ASN A 499 5.22 26.58 -14.90
N GLN A 500 5.70 25.80 -15.87
CA GLN A 500 4.96 24.66 -16.40
C GLN A 500 4.92 23.52 -15.38
N LEU A 501 3.77 22.84 -15.30
CA LEU A 501 3.61 21.62 -14.51
C LEU A 501 4.61 20.56 -14.98
N ALA A 502 5.26 19.89 -14.02
CA ALA A 502 6.04 18.70 -14.34
C ALA A 502 5.12 17.57 -14.85
N ALA A 503 5.68 16.61 -15.61
CA ALA A 503 4.91 15.56 -16.27
C ALA A 503 4.07 14.69 -15.31
N ASN A 504 4.48 14.60 -14.05
CA ASN A 504 3.81 13.84 -13.00
C ASN A 504 2.88 14.69 -12.10
N VAL A 505 2.70 15.98 -12.44
CA VAL A 505 1.82 16.92 -11.71
C VAL A 505 0.56 17.16 -12.53
N THR A 506 -0.60 17.10 -11.87
CA THR A 506 -1.91 17.30 -12.50
C THR A 506 -2.62 18.50 -11.85
N ALA A 507 -3.06 19.45 -12.66
CA ALA A 507 -4.03 20.47 -12.22
C ALA A 507 -5.39 19.82 -11.99
N LEU A 508 -5.92 19.94 -10.77
CA LEU A 508 -7.18 19.31 -10.38
C LEU A 508 -8.36 20.27 -10.50
N ALA A 509 -8.14 21.52 -10.12
CA ALA A 509 -9.15 22.56 -10.18
C ALA A 509 -8.57 23.91 -10.58
N THR A 510 -9.37 24.67 -11.32
CA THR A 510 -9.05 26.02 -11.80
C THR A 510 -10.12 27.02 -11.39
N SER A 511 -9.79 28.31 -11.47
CA SER A 511 -10.74 29.41 -11.30
C SER A 511 -10.38 30.54 -12.26
N MET A 512 -11.39 31.20 -12.83
CA MET A 512 -11.19 32.37 -13.70
C MET A 512 -10.99 33.63 -12.85
N LEU A 513 -9.76 33.89 -12.44
CA LEU A 513 -9.39 34.98 -11.55
C LEU A 513 -8.22 35.79 -12.12
N PRO A 514 -8.10 37.08 -11.77
CA PRO A 514 -9.09 37.88 -11.06
C PRO A 514 -10.32 38.26 -11.94
N PRO A 515 -11.51 38.57 -11.37
CA PRO A 515 -12.71 38.88 -12.17
C PRO A 515 -12.57 40.07 -13.13
N GLU A 516 -11.73 41.05 -12.78
CA GLU A 516 -11.44 42.22 -13.60
C GLU A 516 -10.52 41.92 -14.81
N GLU A 517 -9.76 40.84 -14.75
CA GLU A 517 -8.87 40.38 -15.84
C GLU A 517 -8.80 38.84 -15.78
N PRO A 518 -9.88 38.13 -16.19
CA PRO A 518 -9.99 36.70 -15.92
C PRO A 518 -8.90 35.89 -16.64
N GLN A 519 -8.11 35.16 -15.87
CA GLN A 519 -7.16 34.16 -16.35
C GLN A 519 -7.46 32.82 -15.68
N GLU A 520 -7.14 31.73 -16.36
CA GLU A 520 -7.31 30.39 -15.78
C GLU A 520 -6.21 30.15 -14.75
N GLU A 521 -6.57 30.18 -13.48
CA GLU A 521 -5.64 30.03 -12.36
C GLU A 521 -5.78 28.66 -11.72
N ILE A 522 -4.66 27.93 -11.56
CA ILE A 522 -4.65 26.63 -10.89
C ILE A 522 -4.74 26.85 -9.37
N VAL A 523 -5.83 26.37 -8.77
CA VAL A 523 -6.14 26.54 -7.34
C VAL A 523 -6.09 25.23 -6.55
N ALA A 524 -5.87 24.12 -7.23
CA ALA A 524 -5.54 22.83 -6.61
C ALA A 524 -4.81 21.91 -7.58
N TRP A 525 -3.87 21.12 -7.09
CA TRP A 525 -3.02 20.23 -7.88
C TRP A 525 -2.61 19.00 -7.07
N CYS A 526 -2.18 17.95 -7.76
CA CYS A 526 -1.53 16.80 -7.15
C CYS A 526 -0.29 16.36 -7.91
N VAL A 527 0.56 15.56 -7.25
CA VAL A 527 1.72 14.90 -7.84
C VAL A 527 1.70 13.40 -7.51
N GLN A 528 1.99 12.56 -8.51
CA GLN A 528 2.29 11.15 -8.31
C GLN A 528 3.82 10.99 -8.36
N ARG A 529 4.42 10.57 -7.25
CA ARG A 529 5.87 10.30 -7.18
C ARG A 529 6.11 8.81 -7.41
N GLU A 530 7.38 8.44 -7.57
CA GLU A 530 7.82 7.04 -7.55
C GLU A 530 7.38 6.38 -6.24
N HIS A 531 7.65 7.06 -5.12
CA HIS A 531 7.18 6.68 -3.80
C HIS A 531 6.22 7.75 -3.23
N GLY A 532 4.93 7.39 -3.14
CA GLY A 532 3.90 8.23 -2.54
C GLY A 532 3.31 9.31 -3.46
N ARG A 533 2.54 10.21 -2.85
CA ARG A 533 1.64 11.14 -3.53
C ARG A 533 1.59 12.48 -2.81
N GLY A 534 1.31 13.56 -3.53
CA GLY A 534 1.16 14.90 -2.95
C GLY A 534 -0.11 15.61 -3.42
N PHE A 535 -0.72 16.43 -2.57
CA PHE A 535 -1.90 17.24 -2.90
C PHE A 535 -1.82 18.63 -2.27
N GLY A 536 -1.99 19.66 -3.08
CA GLY A 536 -2.07 21.06 -2.65
C GLY A 536 -3.40 21.67 -3.04
N ILE A 537 -4.01 22.41 -2.12
CA ILE A 537 -5.22 23.20 -2.39
C ILE A 537 -5.12 24.53 -1.65
N VAL A 538 -5.38 25.64 -2.34
CA VAL A 538 -5.21 26.99 -1.76
C VAL A 538 -6.48 27.51 -1.08
N MET A 539 -7.36 26.61 -0.61
CA MET A 539 -8.64 26.89 0.03
C MET A 539 -8.92 25.85 1.14
N PRO A 540 -9.82 26.14 2.10
CA PRO A 540 -10.47 27.43 2.35
C PRO A 540 -9.67 28.35 3.29
N HIS A 541 -9.83 29.67 3.13
CA HIS A 541 -9.40 30.69 4.11
C HIS A 541 -10.41 30.82 5.26
N PHE A 542 -11.68 30.97 4.91
CA PHE A 542 -12.76 31.14 5.88
C PHE A 542 -13.29 29.80 6.37
N TYR A 543 -13.35 29.64 7.69
CA TYR A 543 -13.77 28.38 8.30
C TYR A 543 -15.21 27.97 7.93
N ARG A 544 -16.11 28.95 7.73
CA ARG A 544 -17.48 28.67 7.25
C ARG A 544 -17.55 27.87 5.96
N ASN A 545 -16.54 27.95 5.08
CA ASN A 545 -16.58 27.32 3.76
C ASN A 545 -16.43 25.79 3.86
N TRP A 546 -16.05 25.24 5.02
CA TRP A 546 -16.17 23.80 5.30
C TRP A 546 -17.61 23.29 5.26
N SER A 547 -18.62 24.16 5.32
CA SER A 547 -20.03 23.80 5.11
C SER A 547 -20.37 23.51 3.65
N ASN A 548 -19.53 23.91 2.68
CA ASN A 548 -19.70 23.56 1.28
C ASN A 548 -19.32 22.08 1.05
N ASP A 549 -20.29 21.28 0.63
CA ASP A 549 -20.12 19.83 0.46
C ASP A 549 -19.12 19.47 -0.64
N ASP A 550 -19.11 20.21 -1.75
CA ASP A 550 -18.22 19.96 -2.88
C ASP A 550 -16.76 20.28 -2.53
N LEU A 551 -16.49 21.42 -1.88
CA LEU A 551 -15.15 21.74 -1.38
C LEU A 551 -14.68 20.71 -0.36
N ARG A 552 -15.53 20.36 0.61
CA ARG A 552 -15.18 19.40 1.67
C ARG A 552 -14.88 18.03 1.06
N ARG A 553 -15.73 17.54 0.16
CA ARG A 553 -15.51 16.28 -0.58
C ARG A 553 -14.22 16.32 -1.39
N PHE A 554 -13.93 17.42 -2.08
CA PHE A 554 -12.72 17.59 -2.86
C PHE A 554 -11.45 17.44 -2.00
N ILE A 555 -11.42 18.10 -0.84
CA ILE A 555 -10.28 18.01 0.10
C ILE A 555 -10.15 16.58 0.66
N LEU A 556 -11.25 15.98 1.10
CA LEU A 556 -11.24 14.63 1.66
C LEU A 556 -10.79 13.58 0.64
N ASN A 557 -11.25 13.68 -0.62
CA ASN A 557 -10.79 12.83 -1.71
C ASN A 557 -9.26 12.94 -1.88
N GLY A 558 -8.71 14.16 -1.79
CA GLY A 558 -7.27 14.42 -1.85
C GLY A 558 -6.51 13.69 -0.76
N ILE A 559 -6.97 13.80 0.49
CA ILE A 559 -6.34 13.14 1.65
C ILE A 559 -6.39 11.61 1.56
N VAL A 560 -7.54 11.05 1.15
CA VAL A 560 -7.67 9.59 0.94
C VAL A 560 -6.72 9.13 -0.16
N TRP A 561 -6.66 9.85 -1.27
CA TRP A 561 -5.81 9.51 -2.39
C TRP A 561 -4.32 9.56 -2.03
N THR A 562 -3.86 10.56 -1.27
CA THR A 562 -2.45 10.65 -0.85
C THR A 562 -2.04 9.56 0.11
N ALA A 563 -2.99 9.01 0.90
CA ALA A 563 -2.76 7.85 1.77
C ALA A 563 -2.76 6.49 1.02
N ASN A 564 -2.70 6.52 -0.31
CA ASN A 564 -2.92 5.35 -1.18
C ASN A 564 -4.26 4.64 -0.94
N GLY A 565 -5.24 5.34 -0.37
CA GLY A 565 -6.61 4.88 -0.24
C GLY A 565 -7.36 4.95 -1.56
N GLU A 566 -8.39 4.13 -1.69
CA GLU A 566 -9.30 4.20 -2.82
C GLU A 566 -10.39 5.24 -2.56
N VAL A 567 -10.38 6.32 -3.36
CA VAL A 567 -11.45 7.31 -3.30
C VAL A 567 -12.75 6.67 -3.83
N PRO A 568 -13.86 6.68 -3.06
CA PRO A 568 -15.12 6.08 -3.51
C PRO A 568 -15.56 6.62 -4.88
N ALA A 569 -16.26 5.81 -5.67
CA ALA A 569 -16.73 6.20 -7.01
C ALA A 569 -17.59 7.48 -6.98
N ALA A 570 -18.39 7.65 -5.93
CA ALA A 570 -19.22 8.83 -5.68
C ALA A 570 -18.48 9.97 -4.94
N GLY A 571 -17.16 9.86 -4.74
CA GLY A 571 -16.39 10.69 -3.82
C GLY A 571 -16.70 10.38 -2.35
N VAL A 572 -15.91 10.93 -1.43
CA VAL A 572 -16.15 10.79 0.01
C VAL A 572 -17.48 11.46 0.37
N SER A 573 -18.40 10.68 0.97
CA SER A 573 -19.68 11.16 1.48
C SER A 573 -19.58 11.41 2.96
N THR A 574 -20.08 12.55 3.41
CA THR A 574 -20.14 12.91 4.82
C THR A 574 -21.50 13.52 5.10
N THR A 575 -22.10 13.17 6.23
CA THR A 575 -23.19 13.97 6.79
C THR A 575 -22.71 15.43 6.98
N PRO A 576 -23.50 16.46 6.56
CA PRO A 576 -23.12 17.85 6.72
C PRO A 576 -22.76 18.18 8.19
N PRO A 577 -21.53 18.67 8.46
CA PRO A 577 -21.08 18.92 9.82
C PRO A 577 -21.69 20.20 10.40
N ASP A 578 -22.09 20.16 11.68
CA ASP A 578 -22.26 21.38 12.47
C ASP A 578 -20.88 21.93 12.84
N LEU A 579 -20.44 22.96 12.11
CA LEU A 579 -19.11 23.56 12.25
C LEU A 579 -18.77 24.03 13.68
N ALA A 580 -19.79 24.40 14.48
CA ALA A 580 -19.58 24.87 15.84
C ALA A 580 -19.10 23.76 16.80
N THR A 581 -19.45 22.51 16.51
CA THR A 581 -19.07 21.35 17.35
C THR A 581 -17.56 21.12 17.40
N PHE A 582 -16.84 21.56 16.37
CA PHE A 582 -15.38 21.47 16.28
C PHE A 582 -14.66 22.62 16.99
N LYS A 583 -15.37 23.45 17.76
CA LYS A 583 -14.82 24.49 18.64
C LYS A 583 -13.89 25.49 17.92
N PRO A 584 -14.33 26.14 16.83
CA PRO A 584 -13.61 27.31 16.29
C PRO A 584 -13.72 28.49 17.27
N ALA A 585 -12.83 29.48 17.15
CA ALA A 585 -12.99 30.76 17.84
C ALA A 585 -14.18 31.58 17.27
N ALA A 586 -14.46 31.44 15.97
CA ALA A 586 -15.71 31.86 15.34
C ALA A 586 -16.02 31.04 14.08
N VAL A 587 -17.31 30.81 13.77
CA VAL A 587 -17.70 30.19 12.48
C VAL A 587 -17.64 31.20 11.34
N GLN A 588 -18.18 32.39 11.58
CA GLN A 588 -18.10 33.52 10.65
C GLN A 588 -16.89 34.39 11.02
N PRO A 589 -16.20 34.99 10.04
CA PRO A 589 -15.15 35.96 10.33
C PRO A 589 -15.77 37.14 11.08
N ARG A 590 -15.09 37.60 12.13
CA ARG A 590 -15.47 38.85 12.79
C ARG A 590 -14.96 40.01 11.91
N GLN A 591 -15.86 40.93 11.56
CA GLN A 591 -15.52 42.16 10.86
C GLN A 591 -14.62 43.06 11.72
#